data_AF-A0A3S5J761-F1
#
_entry.id   AF-A0A3S5J761-F1
#
_cell.length_a   1.000
_cell.length_b   1.000
_cell.length_c   1.000
_cell.angle_alpha   90.00
_cell.angle_beta   90.00
_cell.angle_gamma   90.00
#
_symmetry.space_group_name_H-M   'P 1'
#
loop_
_entity.id
_entity.type
_entity.pdbx_description
1 polymer ?
#
loop_
_entity_poly.entity_id
_entity_poly.type
_entity_poly.pdbx_seq_one_letter_code
_entity_poly.pdbx_strand_id
1 'polypeptide(L)'
;MIKKFLQNEYIQNLAGFLISLYIKICYHTSLWYVRNNKELENHIEKKSKIIVIFWHNRLLMAPFCWEYKNNFKMLISSHRDGRIGSIAV
;
A
#
# COMPACT_ATOMS: atom_id res chain seq x y z
N MET A 1 -19.97 -13.68 -18.78
CA MET A 1 -20.58 -12.36 -18.51
C MET A 1 -20.03 -11.70 -17.24
N ILE A 2 -19.86 -12.42 -16.12
CA ILE A 2 -19.27 -11.91 -14.86
C ILE A 2 -17.87 -11.27 -15.04
N LYS A 3 -16.99 -11.88 -15.84
CA LYS A 3 -15.65 -11.34 -16.12
C LYS A 3 -15.64 -9.96 -16.80
N LYS A 4 -16.70 -9.58 -17.54
CA LYS A 4 -16.81 -8.26 -18.19
C LYS A 4 -17.30 -7.19 -17.21
N PHE A 5 -18.15 -7.55 -16.25
CA PHE A 5 -18.61 -6.64 -15.20
C PHE A 5 -17.44 -6.22 -14.29
N LEU A 6 -16.57 -7.17 -13.94
CA LEU A 6 -15.32 -6.92 -13.20
C LEU A 6 -14.24 -6.14 -13.99
N GLN A 7 -14.42 -5.94 -15.30
CA GLN A 7 -13.52 -5.14 -16.14
C GLN A 7 -13.91 -3.67 -16.20
N ASN A 8 -15.09 -3.30 -15.69
CA ASN A 8 -15.52 -1.92 -15.68
C ASN A 8 -14.67 -1.11 -14.69
N GLU A 9 -14.08 -0.01 -15.17
CA GLU A 9 -13.24 0.87 -14.36
C GLU A 9 -13.98 1.46 -13.17
N TYR A 10 -15.27 1.80 -13.31
CA TYR A 10 -16.08 2.30 -12.20
C TYR A 10 -16.20 1.27 -11.07
N ILE A 11 -16.35 0.00 -11.42
CA ILE A 11 -16.47 -1.09 -10.45
C ILE A 11 -15.13 -1.35 -9.77
N GLN A 12 -14.03 -1.31 -10.53
CA GLN A 12 -12.68 -1.46 -9.96
C GLN A 12 -12.32 -0.30 -9.03
N ASN A 13 -12.69 0.94 -9.39
CA ASN A 13 -12.51 2.11 -8.54
C ASN A 13 -13.34 2.02 -7.26
N LEU A 14 -14.61 1.63 -7.36
CA LEU A 14 -15.47 1.44 -6.19
C LEU A 14 -14.93 0.33 -5.27
N ALA A 15 -14.54 -0.81 -5.84
CA ALA A 15 -13.93 -1.90 -5.08
C ALA A 15 -12.63 -1.47 -4.41
N GLY A 16 -11.73 -0.80 -5.15
CA GLY A 16 -10.48 -0.28 -4.61
C GLY A 16 -10.71 0.73 -3.48
N PHE A 17 -11.68 1.63 -3.63
CA PHE A 17 -12.07 2.57 -2.58
C PHE A 17 -12.59 1.88 -1.31
N LEU A 18 -13.47 0.88 -1.46
CA LEU A 18 -13.99 0.11 -0.32
C LEU A 18 -12.88 -0.65 0.41
N ILE A 19 -11.94 -1.25 -0.36
CA ILE A 19 -10.76 -1.91 0.20
C ILE A 19 -9.87 -0.88 0.91
N SER A 20 -9.65 0.30 0.34
CA SER A 20 -8.88 1.38 0.97
C SER A 20 -9.48 1.79 2.31
N LEU A 21 -10.80 1.96 2.37
CA LEU A 21 -11.50 2.29 3.60
C LEU A 21 -11.33 1.19 4.66
N TYR A 22 -11.49 -0.07 4.25
CA TYR A 22 -11.28 -1.21 5.14
C TYR A 22 -9.85 -1.26 5.68
N ILE A 23 -8.83 -1.09 4.83
CA ILE A 23 -7.43 -1.09 5.25
C ILE A 23 -7.16 0.06 6.22
N LYS A 24 -7.69 1.26 5.96
CA LYS A 24 -7.55 2.41 6.88
C LYS A 24 -8.15 2.13 8.25
N ILE A 25 -9.33 1.51 8.29
CA ILE A 25 -9.94 1.07 9.54
C ILE A 25 -9.00 0.10 10.25
N CYS A 26 -8.55 -0.96 9.57
CA CYS A 26 -7.61 -1.93 10.15
C CYS A 26 -6.32 -1.26 10.66
N TYR A 27 -5.76 -0.31 9.90
CA TYR A 27 -4.57 0.42 10.28
C TYR A 27 -4.79 1.20 11.59
N HIS A 28 -5.88 1.96 11.68
CA HIS A 28 -6.20 2.77 12.86
C HIS A 28 -6.61 1.95 14.08
N THR A 29 -7.19 0.76 13.90
CA THR A 29 -7.58 -0.13 15.00
C THR A 29 -6.48 -1.10 15.42
N SER A 30 -5.35 -1.15 14.71
CA SER A 30 -4.24 -2.06 15.00
C SER A 30 -3.15 -1.39 15.84
N LEU A 31 -2.45 -2.18 16.64
CA LEU A 31 -1.22 -1.77 17.32
C LEU A 31 0.00 -2.06 16.45
N TRP A 32 0.88 -1.08 16.33
CA TRP A 32 2.08 -1.15 15.51
C TRP A 32 3.34 -1.14 16.38
N TYR A 33 4.25 -2.06 16.11
CA TYR A 33 5.55 -2.14 16.79
C TYR A 33 6.65 -2.00 15.76
N VAL A 34 7.33 -0.85 15.78
CA VAL A 34 8.48 -0.59 14.93
C VAL A 34 9.75 -0.92 15.71
N ARG A 35 10.66 -1.70 15.09
CA ARG A 35 11.95 -2.06 15.68
C ARG A 35 13.07 -1.54 14.80
N ASN A 36 14.17 -1.12 15.43
CA ASN A 36 15.41 -0.68 14.76
C ASN A 36 15.22 0.51 13.79
N ASN A 37 14.34 1.46 14.12
CA ASN A 37 14.02 2.59 13.25
C ASN A 37 15.16 3.61 13.06
N LYS A 38 16.11 3.63 14.00
CA LYS A 38 17.16 4.65 14.08
C LYS A 38 18.06 4.71 12.85
N GLU A 39 18.42 3.55 12.30
CA GLU A 39 19.22 3.47 11.07
C GLU A 39 18.45 4.01 9.87
N LEU A 40 17.15 3.68 9.79
CA LEU A 40 16.29 4.16 8.71
C LEU A 40 16.10 5.68 8.77
N GLU A 41 15.87 6.24 9.96
CA GLU A 41 15.78 7.69 10.20
C GLU A 41 17.05 8.41 9.72
N ASN A 42 18.24 7.92 10.09
CA ASN A 42 19.51 8.48 9.63
C ASN A 42 19.63 8.48 8.09
N HIS A 43 19.19 7.42 7.43
CA HIS A 43 19.20 7.35 5.96
C HIS A 43 18.21 8.32 5.31
N ILE A 44 17.05 8.51 5.93
CA ILE A 44 16.00 9.43 5.48
C ILE A 44 16.45 10.88 5.61
N GLU A 45 17.04 11.27 6.74
CA GLU A 45 17.61 12.61 6.96
C GLU A 45 18.69 12.94 5.92
N LYS A 46 19.52 11.94 5.58
CA LYS A 46 20.55 12.06 4.54
C LYS A 46 20.00 12.00 3.11
N LYS A 47 18.67 11.90 2.92
CA LYS A 47 17.99 11.77 1.61
C LYS A 47 18.55 10.61 0.77
N SER A 48 18.90 9.51 1.43
CA SER A 48 19.41 8.31 0.77
C SER A 48 18.32 7.65 -0.09
N LYS A 49 18.71 6.94 -1.16
CA LYS A 49 17.80 6.07 -1.90
C LYS A 49 17.54 4.80 -1.09
N ILE A 50 16.28 4.50 -0.81
CA ILE A 50 15.87 3.36 0.03
C ILE A 50 15.00 2.43 -0.80
N ILE A 51 15.28 1.13 -0.74
CA ILE A 51 14.42 0.08 -1.26
C ILE A 51 13.76 -0.60 -0.06
N VAL A 52 12.43 -0.54 0.01
CA VAL A 52 11.66 -1.21 1.06
C VAL A 52 11.28 -2.60 0.58
N ILE A 53 11.57 -3.60 1.40
CA ILE A 53 11.22 -5.00 1.15
C ILE A 53 10.19 -5.41 2.19
N PHE A 54 9.11 -6.05 1.74
CA PHE A 54 8.04 -6.53 2.59
C PHE A 54 7.55 -7.89 2.11
N TRP A 55 6.90 -8.63 3.01
CA TRP A 55 6.30 -9.92 2.68
C TRP A 55 5.02 -9.73 1.86
N HIS A 56 4.78 -10.64 0.91
CA HIS A 56 3.64 -10.55 0.00
C HIS A 56 2.28 -10.46 0.73
N ASN A 57 2.13 -11.16 1.85
CA ASN A 57 0.92 -11.11 2.69
C ASN A 57 0.67 -9.75 3.38
N ARG A 58 1.63 -8.82 3.33
CA ARG A 58 1.53 -7.46 3.90
C ARG A 58 1.42 -6.36 2.84
N LEU A 59 1.28 -6.72 1.56
CA LEU A 59 1.32 -5.77 0.45
C LEU A 59 0.32 -4.61 0.61
N LEU A 60 -0.92 -4.90 1.03
CA LEU A 60 -1.96 -3.89 1.23
C LEU A 60 -1.71 -2.96 2.42
N MET A 61 -0.87 -3.36 3.37
CA MET A 61 -0.52 -2.54 4.54
C MET A 61 0.86 -1.89 4.40
N ALA A 62 1.68 -2.32 3.45
CA ALA A 62 3.06 -1.89 3.31
C ALA A 62 3.25 -0.36 3.21
N PRO A 63 2.40 0.40 2.48
CA PRO A 63 2.52 1.85 2.44
C PRO A 63 2.23 2.53 3.78
N PHE A 64 1.34 1.94 4.58
CA PHE A 64 1.01 2.47 5.91
C PHE A 64 2.13 2.29 6.92
N CYS A 65 3.04 1.34 6.69
CA CYS A 65 4.27 1.21 7.48
C CYS A 65 5.27 2.36 7.21
N TRP A 66 5.07 3.15 6.16
CA TRP A 66 5.96 4.24 5.78
C TRP A 66 5.43 5.58 6.28
N GLU A 67 5.77 5.90 7.53
CA GLU A 67 5.28 7.11 8.23
C GLU A 67 6.04 8.39 7.87
N TYR A 68 6.97 8.32 6.91
CA TYR A 68 7.85 9.42 6.57
C TYR A 68 7.29 10.32 5.47
N LYS A 69 7.67 11.60 5.49
CA LYS A 69 7.21 12.61 4.50
C LYS A 69 7.57 12.29 3.04
N ASN A 70 8.49 11.36 2.81
CA ASN A 70 8.92 10.99 1.47
C ASN A 70 7.86 10.08 0.83
N ASN A 71 7.47 10.37 -0.42
CA ASN A 71 6.47 9.57 -1.13
C ASN A 71 6.90 8.10 -1.25
N PHE A 72 6.12 7.18 -0.66
CA PHE A 72 6.28 5.75 -0.86
C PHE A 72 5.86 5.38 -2.29
N LYS A 73 6.76 4.74 -3.04
CA LYS A 73 6.48 4.29 -4.41
C LYS A 73 6.59 2.78 -4.47
N MET A 74 5.49 2.12 -4.84
CA MET A 74 5.41 0.67 -4.97
C MET A 74 5.28 0.28 -6.43
N LEU A 75 6.00 -0.79 -6.83
CA LEU A 75 5.80 -1.41 -8.13
C LEU A 75 4.59 -2.33 -8.06
N ILE A 76 3.60 -2.07 -8.89
CA ILE A 76 2.36 -2.84 -8.95
C ILE A 76 2.12 -3.28 -10.40
N SER A 77 1.69 -4.51 -10.59
CA SER A 77 1.36 -5.05 -11.91
C SER A 77 0.22 -4.26 -12.55
N SER A 78 0.29 -4.07 -13.87
CA SER A 78 -0.79 -3.48 -14.68
C SER A 78 -1.97 -4.43 -14.89
N HIS A 79 -1.89 -5.68 -14.42
CA HIS A 79 -3.00 -6.62 -14.43
C HIS A 79 -4.19 -6.09 -13.63
N ARG A 80 -5.40 -6.59 -13.91
CA ARG A 80 -6.66 -6.09 -13.34
C ARG A 80 -6.64 -6.06 -11.81
N ASP A 81 -6.16 -7.14 -11.20
CA ASP A 81 -6.08 -7.26 -9.74
C ASP A 81 -5.04 -6.29 -9.16
N GLY A 82 -3.95 -6.07 -9.89
CA GLY A 82 -2.94 -5.06 -9.56
C GLY A 82 -3.50 -3.64 -9.62
N ARG A 83 -4.37 -3.33 -10.60
CA ARG A 83 -5.02 -2.02 -10.69
C ARG A 83 -5.91 -1.75 -9.47
N ILE A 84 -6.74 -2.70 -9.06
CA ILE A 84 -7.57 -2.57 -7.84
C ILE A 84 -6.67 -2.34 -6.63
N GLY A 85 -5.58 -3.11 -6.51
CA GLY A 85 -4.55 -2.91 -5.50
C GLY A 85 -4.01 -1.49 -5.50
N SER A 86 -3.60 -0.96 -6.65
CA SER A 86 -3.05 0.41 -6.77
C SER A 86 -4.02 1.53 -6.41
N ILE A 87 -5.33 1.29 -6.50
CA ILE A 87 -6.36 2.25 -6.06
C ILE A 87 -6.55 2.17 -4.55
N ALA A 88 -6.36 0.98 -3.97
CA ALA A 88 -6.62 0.73 -2.57
C ALA A 88 -5.55 1.32 -1.63
N VAL A 89 -4.29 1.38 -2.08
CA VAL A 89 -3.11 1.74 -1.27
C VAL A 89 -2.46 3.04 -1.68
#